data_AF-A0A259JYB1-F1
#
_entry.id   AF-A0A259JYB1-F1
#
_cell.length_a   1.000
_cell.length_b   1.000
_cell.length_c   1.000
_cell.angle_alpha   90.00
_cell.angle_beta   90.00
_cell.angle_gamma   90.00
#
_symmetry.space_group_name_H-M   'P 1'
#
loop_
_entity.id
_entity.type
_entity.pdbx_description
1 polymer ?
#
loop_
_entity_poly.entity_id
_entity_poly.type
_entity_poly.pdbx_seq_one_letter_code
_entity_poly.pdbx_strand_id
1 'polypeptide(L)'
;MAETNGTNGSAAPGINGAAYPITDHTYDVIVVGAGGAGLRAVVGCSEAGLRTACITKVFPTRSHTVAAQGGVAASLSNMGEDRWEWHMYDTVKGSDWLGDQDAIEYLVRNAPAAVYELEHWGVPFSRTEDGKIYQRPFGGMTTHFGKGTAQRTCAAADRTGHAMLHTLYGAALKHKAEFFIEFFAIDLIMDEDGRCCGVIALKLDDGTIHRFRAQTTVLATGGYGRAYFSATSAHTCTGDGNAMVLRAGLPLQDMEFVQFHPTGIYGS
;
A
#
# COMPACT_ATOMS: atom_id res chain seq x y z
N MET A 1 -41.15 -38.03 -28.76
CA MET A 1 -40.57 -37.44 -27.54
C MET A 1 -39.09 -37.28 -27.74
N ALA A 2 -38.62 -36.05 -27.87
CA ALA A 2 -37.30 -35.56 -27.48
C ALA A 2 -37.24 -34.10 -27.93
N GLU A 3 -37.72 -33.22 -27.06
CA GLU A 3 -37.38 -31.79 -27.11
C GLU A 3 -35.91 -31.65 -26.71
N THR A 4 -35.14 -30.91 -27.49
CA THR A 4 -33.89 -30.29 -27.05
C THR A 4 -33.90 -28.82 -27.46
N ASN A 5 -34.58 -28.00 -26.65
CA ASN A 5 -34.20 -26.62 -26.37
C ASN A 5 -32.73 -26.61 -25.89
N GLY A 6 -31.85 -25.68 -26.18
CA GLY A 6 -31.89 -24.41 -26.87
C GLY A 6 -30.54 -23.74 -26.58
N THR A 7 -29.78 -23.45 -27.64
CA THR A 7 -28.80 -22.36 -27.77
C THR A 7 -27.93 -21.97 -26.57
N ASN A 8 -26.71 -22.52 -26.49
CA ASN A 8 -25.55 -21.81 -25.96
C ASN A 8 -25.08 -20.80 -27.03
N GLY A 9 -25.56 -19.57 -26.94
CA GLY A 9 -25.04 -18.45 -27.72
C GLY A 9 -24.81 -17.28 -26.78
N SER A 10 -23.56 -17.01 -26.43
CA SER A 10 -23.19 -15.71 -25.87
C SER A 10 -23.42 -14.68 -26.97
N ALA A 11 -24.59 -14.05 -26.96
CA ALA A 11 -24.88 -12.96 -27.87
C ALA A 11 -23.84 -11.85 -27.62
N ALA A 12 -23.13 -11.45 -28.67
CA ALA A 12 -22.35 -10.22 -28.65
C ALA A 12 -23.28 -9.07 -28.22
N PRO A 13 -22.81 -8.10 -27.42
CA PRO A 13 -23.68 -7.04 -26.94
C PRO A 13 -24.32 -6.31 -28.12
N GLY A 14 -25.64 -6.25 -28.12
CA GLY A 14 -26.40 -5.56 -29.15
C GLY A 14 -26.02 -4.08 -29.17
N ILE A 15 -25.97 -3.50 -30.37
CA ILE A 15 -25.83 -2.05 -30.54
C ILE A 15 -27.05 -1.42 -29.84
N ASN A 16 -26.81 -0.72 -28.72
CA ASN A 16 -27.77 -0.13 -27.76
C ASN A 16 -28.17 -0.98 -26.53
N GLY A 17 -27.54 -2.12 -26.27
CA GLY A 17 -27.57 -2.82 -24.97
C GLY A 17 -26.35 -2.45 -24.11
N ALA A 18 -26.37 -2.76 -22.80
CA ALA A 18 -25.18 -2.63 -21.97
C ALA A 18 -24.07 -3.55 -22.53
N ALA A 19 -22.97 -2.94 -22.98
CA ALA A 19 -21.85 -3.67 -23.58
C ALA A 19 -21.19 -4.68 -22.62
N TYR A 20 -21.30 -4.43 -21.32
CA TYR A 20 -20.78 -5.29 -20.26
C TYR A 20 -21.83 -5.46 -19.15
N PRO A 21 -22.04 -6.69 -18.64
CA PRO A 21 -22.79 -6.86 -17.40
C PRO A 21 -22.01 -6.20 -16.24
N ILE A 22 -22.74 -5.52 -15.34
CA ILE A 22 -22.16 -4.90 -14.14
C ILE A 22 -22.64 -5.66 -12.91
N THR A 23 -21.70 -6.13 -12.09
CA THR A 23 -21.98 -6.72 -10.78
C THR A 23 -21.80 -5.67 -9.69
N ASP A 24 -22.86 -5.37 -8.94
CA ASP A 24 -22.83 -4.41 -7.84
C ASP A 24 -22.47 -5.06 -6.50
N HIS A 25 -21.62 -4.38 -5.73
CA HIS A 25 -21.20 -4.77 -4.38
C HIS A 25 -21.37 -3.62 -3.40
N THR A 26 -21.62 -3.91 -2.13
CA THR A 26 -21.75 -2.88 -1.08
C THR A 26 -20.95 -3.27 0.17
N TYR A 27 -20.12 -2.34 0.63
CA TYR A 27 -19.21 -2.47 1.77
C TYR A 27 -19.26 -1.21 2.64
N ASP A 28 -18.75 -1.30 3.86
CA ASP A 28 -18.54 -0.10 4.69
C ASP A 28 -17.30 0.64 4.20
N VAL A 29 -16.23 -0.12 3.92
CA VAL A 29 -14.93 0.39 3.45
C VAL A 29 -14.44 -0.40 2.23
N ILE A 30 -13.94 0.32 1.23
CA ILE A 30 -13.16 -0.24 0.13
C ILE A 30 -11.70 0.19 0.28
N VAL A 31 -10.78 -0.75 0.20
CA VAL A 31 -9.34 -0.49 0.12
C VAL A 31 -8.84 -0.92 -1.25
N VAL A 32 -8.30 0.01 -2.03
CA VAL A 32 -7.76 -0.25 -3.37
C VAL A 32 -6.24 -0.34 -3.29
N GLY A 33 -5.72 -1.56 -3.43
CA GLY A 33 -4.31 -1.91 -3.30
C GLY A 33 -4.05 -2.79 -2.09
N ALA A 34 -3.27 -3.86 -2.28
CA ALA A 34 -2.92 -4.84 -1.24
C ALA A 34 -1.41 -4.88 -0.95
N GLY A 35 -0.75 -3.71 -1.00
CA GLY A 35 0.60 -3.53 -0.47
C GLY A 35 0.60 -3.38 1.05
N GLY A 36 1.74 -3.00 1.63
CA GLY A 36 1.87 -2.86 3.09
C GLY A 36 0.81 -1.92 3.71
N ALA A 37 0.61 -0.74 3.13
CA ALA A 37 -0.39 0.23 3.59
C ALA A 37 -1.82 -0.31 3.47
N GLY A 38 -2.17 -0.87 2.31
CA GLY A 38 -3.51 -1.41 2.07
C GLY A 38 -3.85 -2.58 2.99
N LEU A 39 -2.93 -3.54 3.17
CA LEU A 39 -3.15 -4.66 4.07
C LEU A 39 -3.26 -4.22 5.54
N ARG A 40 -2.45 -3.24 5.99
CA ARG A 40 -2.58 -2.71 7.35
C ARG A 40 -3.92 -1.99 7.56
N ALA A 41 -4.39 -1.25 6.55
CA ALA A 41 -5.71 -0.62 6.57
C ALA A 41 -6.84 -1.66 6.64
N VAL A 42 -6.75 -2.74 5.86
CA VAL A 42 -7.70 -3.85 5.87
C VAL A 42 -7.78 -4.50 7.26
N VAL A 43 -6.63 -4.77 7.90
CA VAL A 43 -6.59 -5.30 9.27
C VAL A 43 -7.29 -4.34 10.22
N GLY A 44 -6.93 -3.05 10.22
CA GLY A 44 -7.51 -2.06 11.13
C GLY A 44 -9.02 -1.87 10.94
N CYS A 45 -9.51 -1.82 9.69
CA CYS A 45 -10.95 -1.75 9.41
C CYS A 45 -11.68 -3.00 9.90
N SER A 46 -11.08 -4.17 9.73
CA SER A 46 -11.68 -5.42 10.17
C SER A 46 -11.67 -5.59 11.69
N GLU A 47 -10.63 -5.12 12.38
CA GLU A 47 -10.57 -5.05 13.84
C GLU A 47 -11.64 -4.12 14.41
N ALA A 48 -11.97 -3.04 13.69
CA ALA A 48 -13.08 -2.15 14.01
C ALA A 48 -14.46 -2.75 13.66
N GLY A 49 -14.53 -3.96 13.10
CA GLY A 49 -15.78 -4.64 12.76
C GLY A 49 -16.44 -4.17 11.47
N LEU A 50 -15.73 -3.40 10.62
CA LEU A 50 -16.25 -2.86 9.36
C LEU A 50 -16.17 -3.89 8.24
N ARG A 51 -17.25 -4.02 7.47
CA ARG A 51 -17.28 -4.88 6.28
C ARG A 51 -16.38 -4.27 5.20
N THR A 52 -15.23 -4.89 5.00
CA THR A 52 -14.14 -4.32 4.19
C THR A 52 -13.87 -5.15 2.94
N ALA A 53 -13.84 -4.49 1.76
CA ALA A 53 -13.36 -5.09 0.52
C ALA A 53 -11.93 -4.62 0.21
N CYS A 54 -11.03 -5.55 -0.09
CA CYS A 54 -9.69 -5.25 -0.58
C CYS A 54 -9.58 -5.59 -2.07
N ILE A 55 -9.48 -4.57 -2.93
CA ILE A 55 -9.41 -4.71 -4.38
C ILE A 55 -7.95 -4.58 -4.79
N THR A 56 -7.40 -5.56 -5.51
CA THR A 56 -5.99 -5.54 -5.92
C THR A 56 -5.77 -6.14 -7.31
N LYS A 57 -4.98 -5.45 -8.13
CA LYS A 57 -4.70 -5.87 -9.52
C LYS A 57 -3.68 -7.02 -9.65
N VAL A 58 -2.99 -7.33 -8.55
CA VAL A 58 -2.11 -8.50 -8.43
C VAL A 58 -2.40 -9.23 -7.13
N PHE A 59 -2.00 -10.49 -7.04
CA PHE A 59 -2.01 -11.21 -5.76
C PHE A 59 -1.26 -10.39 -4.68
N PRO A 60 -1.80 -10.23 -3.45
CA PRO A 60 -1.27 -9.30 -2.45
C PRO A 60 0.25 -9.34 -2.23
N THR A 61 0.83 -10.53 -2.11
CA THR A 61 2.29 -10.69 -1.89
C THR A 61 3.16 -10.42 -3.12
N ARG A 62 2.57 -10.06 -4.26
CA ARG A 62 3.25 -9.56 -5.46
C ARG A 62 3.29 -8.02 -5.53
N SER A 63 2.70 -7.33 -4.56
CA SER A 63 2.80 -5.88 -4.42
C SER A 63 4.26 -5.44 -4.23
N HIS A 64 4.62 -4.26 -4.73
CA HIS A 64 6.01 -3.80 -4.74
C HIS A 64 6.65 -3.67 -3.34
N THR A 65 5.85 -3.54 -2.27
CA THR A 65 6.32 -3.65 -0.87
C THR A 65 7.19 -4.89 -0.64
N VAL A 66 6.95 -6.01 -1.34
CA VAL A 66 7.73 -7.25 -1.21
C VAL A 66 9.21 -7.06 -1.54
N ALA A 67 9.53 -6.08 -2.40
CA ALA A 67 10.87 -5.82 -2.88
C ALA A 67 11.65 -4.86 -1.97
N ALA A 68 11.03 -4.30 -0.92
CA ALA A 68 11.75 -3.43 0.01
C ALA A 68 12.78 -4.22 0.84
N GLN A 69 13.97 -3.65 1.01
CA GLN A 69 15.11 -4.34 1.61
C GLN A 69 15.56 -3.68 2.92
N GLY A 70 15.86 -2.37 2.82
CA GLY A 70 16.54 -1.55 3.84
C GLY A 70 16.05 -1.73 5.27
N GLY A 71 14.74 -1.74 5.48
CA GLY A 71 14.13 -1.90 6.80
C GLY A 71 13.04 -0.88 7.05
N VAL A 72 12.65 -0.75 8.31
CA VAL A 72 11.70 0.26 8.80
C VAL A 72 12.34 1.06 9.93
N ALA A 73 12.29 2.39 9.83
CA ALA A 73 12.89 3.27 10.82
C ALA A 73 11.99 3.41 12.06
N ALA A 74 12.54 3.13 13.25
CA ALA A 74 11.86 3.36 14.52
C ALA A 74 12.88 3.58 15.65
N SER A 75 12.64 4.57 16.51
CA SER A 75 13.53 4.90 17.63
C SER A 75 13.35 3.97 18.82
N LEU A 76 13.67 2.69 18.63
CA LEU A 76 13.56 1.64 19.66
C LEU A 76 14.68 1.68 20.71
N SER A 77 15.77 2.36 20.41
CA SER A 77 16.97 2.40 21.27
C SER A 77 17.59 1.02 21.56
N ASN A 78 17.49 0.06 20.63
CA ASN A 78 18.05 -1.28 20.85
C ASN A 78 19.56 -1.38 20.58
N MET A 79 20.11 -0.42 19.82
CA MET A 79 21.53 -0.38 19.40
C MET A 79 22.31 0.79 20.00
N GLY A 80 21.69 1.56 20.90
CA GLY A 80 22.23 2.78 21.50
C GLY A 80 21.11 3.72 21.93
N GLU A 81 21.46 4.85 22.57
CA GLU A 81 20.48 5.91 22.87
C GLU A 81 19.85 6.40 21.57
N ASP A 82 18.52 6.44 21.52
CA ASP A 82 17.78 7.09 20.45
C ASP A 82 16.55 7.81 21.01
N ARG A 83 16.05 8.78 20.26
CA ARG A 83 14.87 9.58 20.62
C ARG A 83 14.05 9.88 19.38
N TRP A 84 12.73 9.84 19.53
CA TRP A 84 11.83 10.13 18.40
C TRP A 84 12.01 11.58 17.92
N GLU A 85 12.43 12.51 18.77
CA GLU A 85 12.74 13.89 18.41
C GLU A 85 13.94 13.99 17.46
N TRP A 86 14.92 13.08 17.58
CA TRP A 86 16.06 13.03 16.66
C TRP A 86 15.65 12.45 15.32
N HIS A 87 14.77 11.44 15.34
CA HIS A 87 14.13 10.93 14.14
C HIS A 87 13.31 12.02 13.44
N MET A 88 12.50 12.78 14.18
CA MET A 88 11.75 13.93 13.66
C MET A 88 12.67 14.93 12.98
N TYR A 89 13.76 15.33 13.66
CA TYR A 89 14.74 16.27 13.10
C TYR A 89 15.32 15.78 11.77
N ASP A 90 15.75 14.52 11.71
CA ASP A 90 16.28 13.93 10.49
C ASP A 90 15.24 13.88 9.38
N THR A 91 13.97 13.58 9.69
CA THR A 91 12.89 13.55 8.72
C THR A 91 12.54 14.94 8.20
N VAL A 92 12.44 15.96 9.07
CA VAL A 92 12.18 17.35 8.67
C VAL A 92 13.33 17.87 7.79
N LYS A 93 14.57 17.68 8.24
CA LYS A 93 15.76 18.07 7.45
C LYS A 93 15.83 17.30 6.12
N GLY A 94 15.56 16.00 6.15
CA GLY A 94 15.59 15.12 4.98
C GLY A 94 14.51 15.43 3.95
N SER A 95 13.39 16.02 4.39
CA SER A 95 12.33 16.54 3.52
C SER A 95 12.66 17.91 2.91
N ASP A 96 13.85 18.45 3.17
CA ASP A 96 14.27 19.80 2.79
C ASP A 96 13.25 20.87 3.24
N TRP A 97 12.72 20.69 4.46
CA TRP A 97 11.69 21.53 5.09
C TRP A 97 10.36 21.64 4.34
N LEU A 98 10.13 20.85 3.28
CA LEU A 98 8.84 20.79 2.58
C LEU A 98 7.82 19.90 3.32
N GLY A 99 8.28 18.95 4.13
CA GLY A 99 7.38 18.02 4.82
C GLY A 99 6.58 18.66 5.95
N ASP A 100 5.29 18.33 6.01
CA ASP A 100 4.38 18.77 7.06
C ASP A 100 4.79 18.19 8.42
N GLN A 101 5.17 19.07 9.36
CA GLN A 101 5.82 18.65 10.60
C GLN A 101 4.88 17.94 11.58
N ASP A 102 3.59 18.23 11.53
CA ASP A 102 2.57 17.54 12.33
C ASP A 102 2.39 16.07 11.88
N ALA A 103 2.37 15.83 10.57
CA ALA A 103 2.35 14.49 10.00
C ALA A 103 3.66 13.73 10.28
N ILE A 104 4.82 14.40 10.15
CA ILE A 104 6.12 13.83 10.49
C ILE A 104 6.17 13.47 11.97
N GLU A 105 5.74 14.36 12.86
CA GLU A 105 5.69 14.13 14.30
C GLU A 105 4.83 12.90 14.62
N TYR A 106 3.62 12.81 14.05
CA TYR A 106 2.75 11.65 14.21
C TYR A 106 3.46 10.35 13.76
N LEU A 107 4.08 10.35 12.58
CA LEU A 107 4.79 9.20 12.04
C LEU A 107 5.89 8.71 12.99
N VAL A 108 6.81 9.60 13.37
CA VAL A 108 8.02 9.19 14.11
C VAL A 108 7.76 8.89 15.58
N ARG A 109 6.75 9.54 16.20
CA ARG A 109 6.29 9.21 17.56
C ARG A 109 5.63 7.84 17.62
N ASN A 110 4.86 7.45 16.60
CA ASN A 110 4.13 6.18 16.56
C ASN A 110 4.97 5.02 15.98
N ALA A 111 6.09 5.30 15.31
CA ALA A 111 6.92 4.28 14.70
C ALA A 111 7.36 3.14 15.65
N PRO A 112 7.78 3.38 16.91
CA PRO A 112 8.10 2.31 17.83
C PRO A 112 6.94 1.33 18.08
N ALA A 113 5.75 1.86 18.38
CA ALA A 113 4.56 1.05 18.64
C ALA A 113 4.16 0.24 17.39
N ALA A 114 4.20 0.85 16.21
CA ALA A 114 3.90 0.18 14.94
C ALA A 114 4.89 -0.95 14.62
N VAL A 115 6.19 -0.76 14.89
CA VAL A 115 7.20 -1.83 14.69
C VAL A 115 7.00 -2.98 15.67
N TYR A 116 6.68 -2.70 16.94
CA TYR A 116 6.34 -3.77 17.89
C TYR A 116 5.04 -4.50 17.52
N GLU A 117 4.03 -3.80 17.00
CA GLU A 117 2.82 -4.44 16.47
C GLU A 117 3.17 -5.44 15.36
N LEU A 118 4.01 -5.04 14.39
CA LEU A 118 4.50 -5.94 13.34
C LEU A 118 5.27 -7.14 13.90
N GLU A 119 6.11 -6.93 14.92
CA GLU A 119 6.86 -8.00 15.58
C GLU A 119 5.91 -8.99 16.30
N HIS A 120 4.91 -8.49 17.02
CA HIS A 120 3.88 -9.30 17.66
C HIS A 120 2.98 -10.05 16.66
N TRP A 121 2.78 -9.51 15.46
CA TRP A 121 2.12 -10.22 14.35
C TRP A 121 3.00 -11.30 13.72
N GLY A 122 4.29 -11.33 14.07
CA GLY A 122 5.23 -12.37 13.67
C GLY A 122 6.16 -11.95 12.53
N VAL A 123 6.43 -10.65 12.33
CA VAL A 123 7.52 -10.25 11.43
C VAL A 123 8.84 -10.77 11.99
N PRO A 124 9.60 -11.59 11.24
CA PRO A 124 10.85 -12.19 11.72
C PRO A 124 12.01 -11.19 11.62
N PHE A 125 11.98 -10.13 12.43
CA PHE A 125 13.10 -9.21 12.55
C PHE A 125 14.36 -9.95 13.01
N SER A 126 15.52 -9.56 12.45
CA SER A 126 16.82 -9.98 12.95
C SER A 126 16.97 -9.56 14.41
N ARG A 127 17.78 -10.28 15.18
CA ARG A 127 17.88 -10.11 16.64
C ARG A 127 19.26 -9.65 17.07
N THR A 128 19.31 -8.87 18.14
CA THR A 128 20.53 -8.62 18.92
C THR A 128 20.87 -9.85 19.77
N GLU A 129 22.05 -9.86 20.40
CA GLU A 129 22.44 -10.92 21.35
C GLU A 129 21.45 -11.04 22.52
N ASP A 130 20.90 -9.91 22.97
CA ASP A 130 19.88 -9.84 24.04
C ASP A 130 18.45 -10.16 23.55
N GLY A 131 18.27 -10.60 22.31
CA GLY A 131 16.97 -10.99 21.74
C GLY A 131 16.05 -9.84 21.32
N LYS A 132 16.54 -8.58 21.35
CA LYS A 132 15.79 -7.41 20.87
C LYS A 132 15.82 -7.32 19.34
N ILE A 133 14.96 -6.49 18.76
CA ILE A 133 14.98 -6.20 17.32
C ILE A 133 16.31 -5.53 16.95
N TYR A 134 17.06 -6.15 16.03
CA TYR A 134 18.27 -5.59 15.46
C TYR A 134 17.98 -4.34 14.63
N GLN A 135 18.82 -3.32 14.79
CA GLN A 135 18.74 -2.08 14.02
C GLN A 135 20.09 -1.79 13.35
N ARG A 136 20.06 -1.20 12.15
CA ARG A 136 21.28 -0.83 11.41
C ARG A 136 21.35 0.67 11.09
N PRO A 137 22.53 1.21 10.78
CA PRO A 137 22.67 2.54 10.20
C PRO A 137 21.93 2.63 8.85
N PHE A 138 21.45 3.82 8.51
CA PHE A 138 20.88 4.13 7.20
C PHE A 138 21.14 5.60 6.86
N GLY A 139 21.01 5.95 5.58
CA GLY A 139 21.30 7.31 5.10
C GLY A 139 20.49 8.38 5.84
N GLY A 140 21.16 9.46 6.26
CA GLY A 140 20.51 10.62 6.87
C GLY A 140 20.06 10.43 8.33
N MET A 141 20.35 9.30 8.98
CA MET A 141 19.93 9.04 10.36
C MET A 141 21.00 9.42 11.37
N THR A 142 20.70 10.38 12.25
CA THR A 142 21.63 10.97 13.21
C THR A 142 21.12 11.00 14.64
N THR A 143 22.03 11.05 15.61
CA THR A 143 21.70 11.31 17.03
C THR A 143 22.00 12.75 17.41
N HIS A 144 21.37 13.22 18.49
CA HIS A 144 21.56 14.57 19.06
C HIS A 144 21.43 15.70 18.02
N PHE A 145 20.39 15.65 17.17
CA PHE A 145 20.09 16.66 16.16
C PHE A 145 21.25 16.88 15.15
N GLY A 146 21.80 15.80 14.59
CA GLY A 146 22.82 15.89 13.54
C GLY A 146 24.26 15.66 13.97
N LYS A 147 24.54 15.25 15.21
CA LYS A 147 25.91 15.19 15.75
C LYS A 147 26.55 13.80 15.71
N GLY A 148 25.75 12.74 15.78
CA GLY A 148 26.24 11.36 15.75
C GLY A 148 25.49 10.49 14.76
N THR A 149 25.89 9.23 14.59
CA THR A 149 25.22 8.27 13.70
C THR A 149 24.17 7.50 14.49
N ALA A 150 22.93 7.46 14.00
CA ALA A 150 21.88 6.65 14.60
C ALA A 150 21.77 5.27 13.94
N GLN A 151 21.42 4.26 14.74
CA GLN A 151 21.11 2.91 14.28
C GLN A 151 19.64 2.62 14.59
N ARG A 152 18.74 3.11 13.73
CA ARG A 152 17.30 3.02 13.97
C ARG A 152 16.49 2.30 12.90
N THR A 153 17.16 1.74 11.89
CA THR A 153 16.49 0.96 10.84
C THR A 153 16.37 -0.50 11.27
N CYS A 154 15.17 -0.90 11.68
CA CYS A 154 14.82 -2.27 12.04
C CYS A 154 14.80 -3.14 10.79
N ALA A 155 15.51 -4.28 10.80
CA ALA A 155 15.71 -5.09 9.60
C ALA A 155 15.41 -6.58 9.82
N ALA A 156 14.89 -7.23 8.78
CA ALA A 156 14.88 -8.69 8.66
C ALA A 156 15.88 -9.06 7.57
N ALA A 157 17.15 -9.17 7.96
CA ALA A 157 18.29 -9.22 7.04
C ALA A 157 18.21 -8.10 5.98
N ASP A 158 18.15 -8.47 4.70
CA ASP A 158 17.98 -7.59 3.54
C ASP A 158 16.63 -7.81 2.83
N ARG A 159 15.65 -8.41 3.51
CA ARG A 159 14.34 -8.79 2.96
C ARG A 159 13.17 -8.29 3.80
N THR A 160 13.33 -7.12 4.42
CA THR A 160 12.34 -6.59 5.38
C THR A 160 10.96 -6.40 4.75
N GLY A 161 10.89 -5.92 3.51
CA GLY A 161 9.64 -5.78 2.77
C GLY A 161 8.92 -7.09 2.50
N HIS A 162 9.67 -8.13 2.13
CA HIS A 162 9.14 -9.48 1.96
C HIS A 162 8.56 -10.01 3.27
N ALA A 163 9.34 -9.93 4.36
CA ALA A 163 8.93 -10.35 5.69
C ALA A 163 7.65 -9.62 6.15
N MET A 164 7.63 -8.29 6.06
CA MET A 164 6.48 -7.47 6.43
C MET A 164 5.23 -7.79 5.60
N LEU A 165 5.36 -7.89 4.27
CA LEU A 165 4.21 -8.08 3.40
C LEU A 165 3.56 -9.45 3.60
N HIS A 166 4.36 -10.51 3.76
CA HIS A 166 3.84 -11.85 4.05
C HIS A 166 3.16 -11.91 5.42
N THR A 167 3.74 -11.29 6.45
CA THR A 167 3.11 -11.22 7.78
C THR A 167 1.81 -10.43 7.74
N LEU A 168 1.78 -9.27 7.07
CA LEU A 168 0.58 -8.45 6.94
C LEU A 168 -0.54 -9.18 6.18
N TYR A 169 -0.19 -9.90 5.11
CA TYR A 169 -1.18 -10.71 4.39
C TYR A 169 -1.73 -11.83 5.28
N GLY A 170 -0.85 -12.54 6.00
CA GLY A 170 -1.27 -13.56 6.96
C GLY A 170 -2.14 -13.00 8.09
N ALA A 171 -1.85 -11.80 8.58
CA ALA A 171 -2.68 -11.10 9.56
C ALA A 171 -4.05 -10.78 8.96
N ALA A 172 -4.10 -10.16 7.78
CA ALA A 172 -5.36 -9.80 7.10
C ALA A 172 -6.27 -11.01 6.84
N LEU A 173 -5.71 -12.18 6.52
CA LEU A 173 -6.46 -13.43 6.33
C LEU A 173 -7.12 -13.97 7.60
N LYS A 174 -6.68 -13.54 8.80
CA LYS A 174 -7.33 -13.92 10.07
C LYS A 174 -8.66 -13.17 10.27
N HIS A 175 -8.91 -12.13 9.48
CA HIS A 175 -10.09 -11.29 9.60
C HIS A 175 -11.09 -11.53 8.46
N LYS A 176 -12.29 -10.95 8.59
CA LYS A 176 -13.42 -11.14 7.65
C LYS A 176 -13.36 -10.26 6.40
N ALA A 177 -12.19 -9.73 6.05
CA ALA A 177 -12.06 -8.90 4.86
C ALA A 177 -12.25 -9.75 3.58
N GLU A 178 -13.02 -9.22 2.62
CA GLU A 178 -13.24 -9.87 1.34
C GLU A 178 -12.18 -9.38 0.34
N PHE A 179 -11.40 -10.31 -0.23
CA PHE A 179 -10.34 -10.00 -1.18
C PHE A 179 -10.81 -10.20 -2.62
N PHE A 180 -10.74 -9.14 -3.41
CA PHE A 180 -10.98 -9.11 -4.85
C PHE A 180 -9.63 -9.06 -5.56
N ILE A 181 -9.05 -10.25 -5.75
CA ILE A 181 -7.72 -10.45 -6.31
C ILE A 181 -7.77 -10.45 -7.84
N GLU A 182 -6.79 -9.80 -8.46
CA GLU A 182 -6.73 -9.61 -9.92
C GLU A 182 -7.95 -8.83 -10.44
N PHE A 183 -8.35 -7.81 -9.67
CA PHE A 183 -9.29 -6.77 -10.08
C PHE A 183 -8.52 -5.47 -10.34
N PHE A 184 -8.68 -4.93 -11.54
CA PHE A 184 -8.09 -3.66 -11.93
C PHE A 184 -9.11 -2.53 -11.69
N ALA A 185 -8.88 -1.72 -10.66
CA ALA A 185 -9.69 -0.51 -10.42
C ALA A 185 -9.48 0.50 -11.56
N ILE A 186 -10.57 0.95 -12.16
CA ILE A 186 -10.56 1.82 -13.35
C ILE A 186 -10.72 3.28 -12.90
N ASP A 187 -11.78 3.59 -12.14
CA ASP A 187 -12.10 4.94 -11.72
C ASP A 187 -12.86 5.00 -10.39
N LEU A 188 -12.76 6.16 -9.74
CA LEU A 188 -13.60 6.52 -8.59
C LEU A 188 -15.04 6.78 -9.05
N ILE A 189 -15.99 6.43 -8.20
CA ILE A 189 -17.40 6.81 -8.37
C ILE A 189 -17.62 8.05 -7.51
N MET A 190 -17.90 9.18 -8.14
CA MET A 190 -18.14 10.46 -7.46
C MET A 190 -19.64 10.79 -7.51
N ASP A 191 -20.20 11.34 -6.43
CA ASP A 191 -21.55 11.93 -6.44
C ASP A 191 -21.53 13.39 -6.93
N GLU A 192 -22.73 13.98 -7.06
CA GLU A 192 -22.91 15.36 -7.52
C GLU A 192 -22.30 16.40 -6.56
N ASP A 193 -22.14 16.04 -5.28
CA ASP A 193 -21.52 16.88 -4.25
C ASP A 193 -19.98 16.71 -4.19
N GLY A 194 -19.40 15.89 -5.07
CA GLY A 194 -17.97 15.61 -5.14
C GLY A 194 -17.47 14.60 -4.11
N ARG A 195 -18.35 13.83 -3.47
CA ARG A 195 -17.97 12.76 -2.53
C ARG A 195 -17.67 11.46 -3.27
N CYS A 196 -16.60 10.78 -2.87
CA CYS A 196 -16.30 9.44 -3.35
C CYS A 196 -17.26 8.41 -2.72
N CYS A 197 -17.98 7.71 -3.59
CA CYS A 197 -18.99 6.70 -3.24
C CYS A 197 -18.52 5.26 -3.54
N GLY A 198 -17.27 5.09 -4.01
CA GLY A 198 -16.70 3.79 -4.31
C GLY A 198 -15.84 3.77 -5.57
N VAL A 199 -15.71 2.60 -6.20
CA VAL A 199 -14.90 2.39 -7.41
C VAL A 199 -15.56 1.44 -8.40
N ILE A 200 -15.24 1.62 -9.68
CA ILE A 200 -15.53 0.64 -10.73
C ILE A 200 -14.24 -0.11 -11.09
N ALA A 201 -14.33 -1.42 -11.28
CA ALA A 201 -13.18 -2.28 -11.54
C ALA A 201 -13.47 -3.33 -12.61
N LEU A 202 -12.43 -3.70 -13.35
CA LEU A 202 -12.41 -4.83 -14.28
C LEU A 202 -11.88 -6.07 -13.57
N LYS A 203 -12.62 -7.16 -13.62
CA LYS A 203 -12.12 -8.47 -13.19
C LYS A 203 -11.25 -9.05 -14.32
N LEU A 204 -9.98 -9.32 -14.03
CA LEU A 204 -9.00 -9.64 -15.08
C LEU A 204 -9.11 -11.06 -15.64
N ASP A 205 -9.70 -12.00 -14.89
CA ASP A 205 -9.80 -13.41 -15.30
C ASP A 205 -10.92 -13.66 -16.33
N ASP A 206 -12.05 -12.95 -16.23
CA ASP A 206 -13.25 -13.15 -17.05
C ASP A 206 -13.75 -11.89 -17.78
N GLY A 207 -13.13 -10.73 -17.52
CA GLY A 207 -13.44 -9.47 -18.18
C GLY A 207 -14.73 -8.79 -17.72
N THR A 208 -15.36 -9.27 -16.64
CA THR A 208 -16.59 -8.66 -16.11
C THR A 208 -16.31 -7.34 -15.40
N ILE A 209 -17.31 -6.45 -15.40
CA ILE A 209 -17.23 -5.14 -14.74
C ILE A 209 -17.93 -5.20 -13.39
N HIS A 210 -17.28 -4.66 -12.38
CA HIS A 210 -17.76 -4.66 -11.01
C HIS A 210 -17.81 -3.25 -10.46
N ARG A 211 -18.92 -2.92 -9.79
CA ARG A 211 -19.11 -1.64 -9.11
C ARG A 211 -19.13 -1.87 -7.61
N PHE A 212 -18.17 -1.29 -6.91
CA PHE A 212 -18.06 -1.40 -5.47
C PHE A 212 -18.51 -0.08 -4.86
N ARG A 213 -19.57 -0.11 -4.04
CA ARG A 213 -20.07 1.04 -3.29
C ARG A 213 -19.61 0.96 -1.84
N ALA A 214 -19.15 2.09 -1.28
CA ALA A 214 -18.83 2.19 0.14
C ALA A 214 -18.96 3.62 0.68
N GLN A 215 -19.04 3.74 2.01
CA GLN A 215 -19.00 5.04 2.69
C GLN A 215 -17.58 5.61 2.74
N THR A 216 -16.56 4.76 2.66
CA THR A 216 -15.15 5.17 2.67
C THR A 216 -14.36 4.37 1.65
N THR A 217 -13.55 5.07 0.85
CA THR A 217 -12.62 4.47 -0.12
C THR A 217 -11.20 4.90 0.22
N VAL A 218 -10.33 3.94 0.47
CA VAL A 218 -8.90 4.14 0.75
C VAL A 218 -8.11 3.77 -0.49
N LEU A 219 -7.34 4.71 -1.04
CA LEU A 219 -6.40 4.45 -2.12
C LEU A 219 -5.02 4.12 -1.53
N ALA A 220 -4.56 2.89 -1.77
CA ALA A 220 -3.25 2.37 -1.35
C ALA A 220 -2.53 1.72 -2.54
N THR A 221 -2.58 2.37 -3.71
CA THR A 221 -2.24 1.80 -5.03
C THR A 221 -0.74 1.79 -5.35
N GLY A 222 0.11 2.31 -4.48
CA GLY A 222 1.56 2.44 -4.71
C GLY A 222 1.93 3.63 -5.61
N GLY A 223 3.20 3.68 -6.02
CA GLY A 223 3.76 4.80 -6.81
C GLY A 223 3.69 4.62 -8.33
N TYR A 224 4.41 5.50 -9.04
CA TYR A 224 4.37 5.65 -10.50
C TYR A 224 5.76 5.56 -11.16
N GLY A 225 6.73 4.86 -10.56
CA GLY A 225 8.10 4.80 -11.06
C GLY A 225 8.24 4.30 -12.51
N ARG A 226 7.24 3.58 -13.05
CA ARG A 226 7.21 3.16 -14.46
C ARG A 226 6.91 4.29 -15.46
N ALA A 227 6.75 5.53 -14.99
CA ALA A 227 6.84 6.70 -15.86
C ALA A 227 8.25 6.93 -16.43
N TYR A 228 9.29 6.34 -15.82
CA TYR A 228 10.67 6.47 -16.24
C TYR A 228 11.16 5.23 -16.99
N PHE A 229 12.12 5.43 -17.91
CA PHE A 229 12.70 4.36 -18.72
C PHE A 229 13.40 3.28 -17.88
N SER A 230 14.26 3.72 -16.95
CA SER A 230 14.95 2.87 -15.98
C SER A 230 14.43 3.18 -14.59
N ALA A 231 13.97 2.15 -13.86
CA ALA A 231 13.42 2.30 -12.53
C ALA A 231 13.53 0.98 -11.74
N THR A 232 13.79 1.09 -10.43
CA THR A 232 13.75 -0.06 -9.50
C THR A 232 12.32 -0.55 -9.22
N SER A 233 11.33 0.26 -9.60
CA SER A 233 9.91 -0.03 -9.45
C SER A 233 9.49 -1.26 -10.26
N ALA A 234 8.61 -2.09 -9.70
CA ALA A 234 7.98 -3.18 -10.44
C ALA A 234 7.22 -2.66 -11.67
N HIS A 235 6.99 -3.51 -12.68
CA HIS A 235 6.18 -3.16 -13.86
C HIS A 235 4.76 -2.73 -13.52
N THR A 236 4.29 -3.06 -12.32
CA THR A 236 2.96 -2.72 -11.81
C THR A 236 2.88 -1.37 -11.10
N CYS A 237 3.99 -0.64 -10.92
CA CYS A 237 4.00 0.70 -10.31
C CYS A 237 3.69 1.79 -11.35
N THR A 238 2.42 1.86 -11.75
CA THR A 238 1.92 2.64 -12.91
C THR A 238 1.12 3.88 -12.54
N GLY A 239 0.99 4.21 -11.25
CA GLY A 239 0.28 5.42 -10.82
C GLY A 239 -1.24 5.39 -11.01
N ASP A 240 -1.86 4.20 -10.99
CA ASP A 240 -3.29 4.06 -11.32
C ASP A 240 -4.19 4.89 -10.38
N GLY A 241 -3.92 4.87 -9.06
CA GLY A 241 -4.65 5.69 -8.09
C GLY A 241 -4.50 7.19 -8.32
N ASN A 242 -3.28 7.65 -8.62
CA ASN A 242 -3.01 9.05 -8.98
C ASN A 242 -3.87 9.45 -10.19
N ALA A 243 -3.95 8.59 -11.20
CA ALA A 243 -4.72 8.84 -12.40
C ALA A 243 -6.24 8.83 -12.14
N MET A 244 -6.73 7.95 -11.26
CA MET A 244 -8.14 7.94 -10.82
C MET A 244 -8.51 9.25 -10.10
N VAL A 245 -7.64 9.75 -9.22
CA VAL A 245 -7.82 11.03 -8.51
C VAL A 245 -7.87 12.20 -9.49
N LEU A 246 -6.93 12.26 -10.45
CA LEU A 246 -6.93 13.31 -11.48
C LEU A 246 -8.18 13.29 -12.37
N ARG A 247 -8.63 12.10 -12.79
CA ARG A 247 -9.85 11.96 -13.60
C ARG A 247 -11.12 12.34 -12.82
N ALA A 248 -11.10 12.17 -11.50
CA ALA A 248 -12.15 12.66 -10.61
C ALA A 248 -12.10 14.18 -10.36
N GLY A 249 -11.15 14.90 -10.97
CA GLY A 249 -11.01 16.36 -10.82
C GLY A 249 -10.35 16.80 -9.52
N LEU A 250 -9.71 15.87 -8.79
CA LEU A 250 -9.03 16.14 -7.52
C LEU A 250 -7.53 16.39 -7.75
N PRO A 251 -6.89 17.25 -6.94
CA PRO A 251 -5.48 17.58 -7.10
C PRO A 251 -4.56 16.44 -6.64
N LEU A 252 -3.38 16.40 -7.25
CA LEU A 252 -2.21 15.72 -6.69
C LEU A 252 -1.23 16.76 -6.16
N GLN A 253 -0.30 16.36 -5.30
CA GLN A 253 0.66 17.25 -4.67
C GLN A 253 2.09 16.74 -4.89
N ASP A 254 3.05 17.66 -5.04
CA ASP A 254 4.49 17.42 -5.05
C ASP A 254 4.98 16.37 -6.08
N MET A 255 4.27 16.26 -7.21
CA MET A 255 4.51 15.22 -8.23
C MET A 255 5.85 15.39 -8.98
N GLU A 256 6.48 16.56 -8.90
CA GLU A 256 7.80 16.85 -9.43
C GLU A 256 8.94 16.24 -8.59
N PHE A 257 8.70 15.88 -7.33
CA PHE A 257 9.70 15.37 -6.41
C PHE A 257 9.89 13.85 -6.57
N VAL A 258 10.70 13.45 -7.55
CA VAL A 258 11.01 12.04 -7.82
C VAL A 258 12.35 11.63 -7.20
N GLN A 259 12.32 10.65 -6.29
CA GLN A 259 13.51 10.11 -5.65
C GLN A 259 14.28 9.14 -6.57
N PHE A 260 15.55 9.46 -6.85
CA PHE A 260 16.48 8.56 -7.53
C PHE A 260 17.35 7.84 -6.49
N HIS A 261 17.12 6.54 -6.32
CA HIS A 261 17.94 5.76 -5.39
C HIS A 261 19.39 5.67 -5.90
N PRO A 262 20.41 5.97 -5.07
CA PRO A 262 21.79 6.12 -5.56
C PRO A 262 22.40 4.87 -6.21
N THR A 263 21.97 3.68 -5.78
CA THR A 263 22.61 2.41 -6.14
C THR A 263 21.67 1.43 -6.87
N GLY A 264 20.94 1.91 -7.88
CA GLY A 264 20.31 1.01 -8.86
C GLY A 264 21.39 0.24 -9.63
N ILE A 265 21.16 -1.04 -9.94
CA ILE A 265 22.13 -1.83 -10.69
C ILE A 265 22.20 -1.34 -12.15
N TYR A 266 23.39 -1.29 -12.74
CA TYR A 266 23.54 -0.90 -14.14
C TYR A 266 22.73 -1.83 -15.07
N GLY A 267 21.91 -1.24 -15.95
CA GLY A 267 21.08 -1.97 -16.92
C GLY A 267 19.69 -2.40 -16.42
N SER A 268 19.24 -1.91 -15.25
CA SER A 268 17.87 -2.10 -14.74
C SER A 268 16.81 -1.26 -15.42
#